data_AF-A0A3M0XJQ7-F1
#
_entry.id   AF-A0A3M0XJQ7-F1
#
_cell.length_a   1.000
_cell.length_b   1.000
_cell.length_c   1.000
_cell.angle_alpha   90.00
_cell.angle_beta   90.00
_cell.angle_gamma   90.00
#
_symmetry.space_group_name_H-M   'P 1'
#
loop_
_entity.id
_entity.type
_entity.pdbx_description
1 polymer ?
#
loop_
_entity_poly.entity_id
_entity_poly.type
_entity_poly.pdbx_seq_one_letter_code
_entity_poly.pdbx_strand_id
1 'polypeptide(L)' 'MFDLGMQELIIIFVVALIVFGPKRLPELARELGKGIGELKRAVYGISNSIEEPKTNDKKICDLTLYDPTKEDEKKKKQH' A
#
# COMPACT_ATOMS: atom_id res chain seq x y z
N MET A 1 12.80 -7.20 -31.67
CA MET A 1 12.62 -7.53 -30.24
C MET A 1 11.89 -6.35 -29.63
N PHE A 2 10.78 -6.57 -28.93
CA PHE A 2 9.95 -5.48 -28.39
C PHE A 2 10.75 -4.71 -27.35
N ASP A 3 11.23 -3.53 -27.73
CA ASP A 3 11.77 -2.55 -26.80
C ASP A 3 10.56 -1.89 -26.14
N LEU A 4 10.09 -2.47 -25.03
CA LEU A 4 9.02 -1.89 -24.22
C LEU A 4 9.60 -0.70 -23.46
N GLY A 5 9.80 0.39 -24.18
CA GLY A 5 10.22 1.65 -23.63
C GLY A 5 9.06 2.42 -23.01
N MET A 6 9.40 3.55 -22.40
CA MET A 6 8.42 4.49 -21.86
C MET A 6 7.45 4.98 -22.95
N GLN A 7 7.91 5.07 -24.21
CA GLN A 7 7.11 5.56 -25.33
C GLN A 7 5.96 4.59 -25.68
N GLU A 8 6.25 3.30 -25.77
CA GLU A 8 5.26 2.25 -26.02
C GLU A 8 4.22 2.19 -24.88
N LEU A 9 4.67 2.30 -23.64
CA LEU A 9 3.78 2.32 -22.47
C LEU A 9 2.81 3.50 -22.51
N ILE A 10 3.30 4.70 -22.89
CA ILE A 10 2.46 5.89 -23.04
C ILE A 10 1.41 5.69 -24.13
N ILE A 11 1.78 5.11 -25.28
CA ILE A 11 0.83 4.85 -26.37
C ILE A 11 -0.28 3.89 -25.90
N ILE A 12 0.09 2.79 -25.26
CA ILE A 12 -0.88 1.82 -24.71
C ILE A 12 -1.77 2.50 -23.67
N PHE A 13 -1.19 3.32 -22.80
CA PHE A 13 -1.94 4.07 -21.79
C PHE A 13 -2.95 5.02 -22.43
N VAL A 14 -2.57 5.79 -23.45
CA VAL A 14 -3.49 6.68 -24.18
C VAL A 14 -4.65 5.89 -24.80
N VAL A 15 -4.38 4.75 -25.44
CA VAL A 15 -5.43 3.89 -26.02
C VAL A 15 -6.37 3.39 -24.91
N ALA A 16 -5.83 2.91 -23.79
CA ALA A 16 -6.62 2.48 -22.64
C ALA A 16 -7.46 3.64 -22.06
N LEU A 17 -6.91 4.86 -21.99
CA LEU A 17 -7.64 6.05 -21.53
C LEU A 17 -8.77 6.43 -22.48
N ILE A 18 -8.64 6.20 -23.79
CA ILE A 18 -9.73 6.46 -24.74
C ILE A 18 -10.84 5.43 -24.55
N VAL A 19 -10.50 4.16 -24.37
CA VAL A 19 -11.47 3.06 -24.21
C VAL A 19 -12.20 3.16 -22.88
N PHE A 20 -11.48 3.31 -21.78
CA PHE A 20 -12.04 3.31 -20.42
C PHE A 20 -12.42 4.72 -19.93
N GLY A 21 -11.77 5.76 -20.46
CA GLY A 21 -11.93 7.16 -20.04
C GLY A 21 -10.92 7.58 -18.94
N PRO A 22 -10.33 8.78 -19.02
CA PRO A 22 -9.36 9.27 -18.02
C PRO A 22 -9.96 9.50 -16.63
N LYS A 23 -11.28 9.64 -16.53
CA LYS A 23 -11.98 9.78 -15.25
C LYS A 23 -12.21 8.44 -14.55
N ARG A 24 -12.35 7.33 -15.29
CA ARG A 24 -12.67 6.02 -14.72
C ARG A 24 -11.44 5.33 -14.13
N LEU A 25 -10.27 5.52 -14.71
CA LEU A 25 -9.02 4.96 -14.20
C LEU A 25 -8.72 5.37 -12.74
N PRO A 26 -8.77 6.66 -12.35
CA PRO A 26 -8.58 7.07 -10.95
C PRO A 26 -9.75 6.67 -10.04
N GLU A 27 -10.96 6.56 -10.57
CA GLU A 27 -12.14 6.10 -9.82
C GLU A 27 -11.99 4.62 -9.44
N LEU A 28 -11.66 3.75 -10.41
CA LEU A 28 -11.33 2.34 -10.18
C LEU A 28 -10.13 2.18 -9.24
N ALA A 29 -9.06 2.96 -9.43
CA ALA A 29 -7.89 2.91 -8.56
C ALA A 29 -8.22 3.29 -7.12
N ARG A 30 -9.16 4.24 -6.90
CA ARG A 30 -9.62 4.62 -5.56
C ARG A 30 -10.43 3.50 -4.90
N GLU A 31 -11.31 2.84 -5.66
CA GLU A 31 -12.11 1.72 -5.17
C GLU A 31 -11.24 0.50 -4.84
N LEU A 32 -10.38 0.10 -5.78
CA LEU A 32 -9.41 -0.98 -5.59
C LEU A 32 -8.42 -0.64 -4.47
N GLY A 33 -7.95 0.61 -4.38
CA GLY A 33 -7.01 1.07 -3.37
C GLY A 33 -7.58 0.96 -1.95
N LYS A 34 -8.87 1.24 -1.76
CA LYS A 34 -9.56 1.03 -0.48
C LYS A 34 -9.61 -0.46 -0.13
N GLY A 35 -10.05 -1.31 -1.07
CA GLY A 35 -10.13 -2.76 -0.85
C GLY A 35 -8.77 -3.41 -0.57
N ILE A 36 -7.73 -3.03 -1.31
CA ILE A 36 -6.35 -3.46 -1.07
C ILE A 36 -5.85 -2.94 0.29
N GLY A 37 -6.20 -1.71 0.68
CA GLY A 37 -5.85 -1.15 1.98
C GLY A 37 -6.48 -1.90 3.16
N GLU A 38 -7.74 -2.30 3.03
CA GLU A 38 -8.46 -3.13 4.01
C GLU A 38 -7.90 -4.55 4.07
N LEU A 39 -7.63 -5.16 2.90
CA LEU A 39 -6.97 -6.47 2.81
C LEU A 39 -5.59 -6.44 3.48
N LYS A 40 -4.79 -5.41 3.18
CA LYS A 40 -3.49 -5.21 3.82
C LYS A 40 -3.67 -5.19 5.34
N ARG A 41 -4.55 -4.33 5.87
CA ARG A 41 -4.79 -4.24 7.33
C ARG A 41 -5.23 -5.57 7.94
N ALA A 42 -6.09 -6.33 7.27
CA ALA A 42 -6.52 -7.65 7.74
C ALA A 42 -5.34 -8.64 7.79
N VAL A 43 -4.52 -8.69 6.74
CA VAL A 43 -3.33 -9.54 6.68
C VAL A 43 -2.32 -9.17 7.77
N TYR A 44 -2.04 -7.88 7.97
CA TYR A 44 -1.15 -7.40 9.05
C TYR A 44 -1.72 -7.69 10.44
N GLY A 45 -3.03 -7.56 10.64
CA GLY A 45 -3.69 -7.91 11.91
C GLY A 45 -3.56 -9.39 12.24
N ILE A 46 -3.69 -10.27 11.24
CA ILE A 46 -3.52 -11.71 11.40
C ILE A 46 -2.07 -12.05 11.76
N SER A 47 -1.08 -11.50 11.04
CA SER A 47 0.33 -11.70 11.35
C SER A 47 0.69 -11.25 12.77
N ASN A 48 0.16 -10.11 13.22
CA ASN A 48 0.41 -9.61 14.56
C ASN A 48 -0.33 -10.41 15.65
N SER A 49 -1.46 -11.04 15.35
CA SER A 49 -2.20 -11.88 16.32
C SER A 49 -1.57 -13.26 16.59
N ILE A 50 -0.58 -13.66 15.79
CA ILE A 50 0.27 -14.83 16.09
C ILE A 50 1.34 -14.45 17.14
N GLU A 51 1.56 -13.16 17.40
CA GLU A 51 2.47 -12.59 18.40
C GLU A 51 1.72 -11.71 19.43
N GLU A 52 0.91 -12.32 20.29
CA GLU A 52 0.29 -11.75 21.51
C GLU A 52 -0.72 -10.56 21.40
N PRO A 53 -1.72 -10.49 22.32
CA PRO A 53 -2.89 -9.62 22.17
C PRO A 53 -2.66 -8.21 22.73
N LYS A 54 -2.84 -7.18 21.89
CA LYS A 54 -3.00 -5.80 22.36
C LYS A 54 -4.26 -5.16 21.77
N THR A 55 -5.20 -4.97 22.68
CA THR A 55 -6.43 -4.19 22.55
C THR A 55 -6.16 -2.76 22.09
N ASN A 56 -6.90 -2.29 21.08
CA ASN A 56 -7.63 -1.01 21.08
C ASN A 56 -8.08 -0.66 19.65
N ASP A 57 -9.36 -0.90 19.40
CA ASP A 57 -10.14 -0.14 18.43
C ASP A 57 -10.08 1.35 18.79
N LYS A 58 -9.94 2.20 17.75
CA LYS A 58 -10.17 3.67 17.68
C LYS A 58 -8.92 4.46 17.26
N LYS A 59 -8.75 4.60 15.94
CA LYS A 59 -8.44 5.85 15.20
C LYS A 59 -8.18 5.47 13.74
N ILE A 60 -9.26 5.12 13.03
CA ILE A 60 -9.20 4.99 11.58
C ILE A 60 -9.42 6.38 11.01
N CYS A 61 -8.40 7.22 11.09
CA CYS A 61 -8.16 8.43 10.32
C CYS A 61 -6.90 9.06 10.90
N ASP A 62 -5.98 9.43 10.03
CA ASP A 62 -4.76 10.21 10.31
C ASP A 62 -3.47 9.42 10.65
N LEU A 63 -2.58 9.40 9.65
CA LEU A 63 -1.18 9.81 9.77
C LEU A 63 -0.34 9.11 10.86
N THR A 64 0.39 8.07 10.46
CA THR A 64 1.84 8.15 10.20
C THR A 64 2.47 6.75 10.13
N LEU A 65 3.31 6.59 9.10
CA LEU A 65 4.57 5.83 9.09
C LEU A 65 4.67 4.55 9.95
N TYR A 66 4.46 3.41 9.29
CA TYR A 66 5.22 2.20 9.62
C TYR A 66 6.56 2.33 8.90
N ASP A 67 7.57 2.80 9.62
CA ASP A 67 8.96 2.89 9.18
C ASP A 67 9.72 1.67 9.75
N PRO A 68 10.16 0.71 8.91
CA PRO A 68 10.70 -0.57 9.36
C PRO A 68 12.16 -0.52 9.85
N THR A 69 12.80 0.64 10.01
CA THR A 69 14.25 0.71 10.29
C THR A 69 14.62 1.27 11.67
N LYS A 70 14.11 0.73 12.79
CA LYS A 70 14.72 0.94 14.14
C LYS A 70 14.55 -0.26 15.07
N GLU A 71 14.96 -1.44 14.61
CA GLU A 71 15.75 -2.30 15.49
C GLU A 71 17.17 -1.68 15.60
N ASP A 72 17.92 -2.04 16.64
CA ASP A 72 19.33 -1.64 16.84
C ASP A 72 19.60 -0.24 17.41
N GLU A 73 19.39 -0.04 18.72
CA GLU A 73 20.43 0.64 19.55
C GLU A 73 20.21 0.60 21.07
N LYS A 74 19.16 -0.06 21.61
CA LYS A 74 18.97 -0.16 23.07
C LYS A 74 19.85 -1.21 23.78
N LYS A 75 20.91 -1.74 23.15
CA LYS A 75 21.78 -2.76 23.75
C LYS A 75 23.03 -2.25 24.47
N LYS A 76 23.24 -0.93 24.62
CA LYS A 76 24.53 -0.38 25.13
C LYS A 76 24.47 0.48 26.41
N LYS A 77 23.40 0.43 27.22
CA LYS A 77 23.33 1.17 28.50
C LYS A 77 23.17 0.31 29.74
N GLN A 78 23.40 -0.99 29.64
CA GLN A 78 23.49 -1.90 30.79
C GLN A 78 24.76 -2.76 30.74
N HIS A 79 25.90 -2.12 30.49
CA HIS A 79 27.20 -2.50 31.04
C HIS A 79 28.14 -1.30 30.99
#